data_AF-A0A8J4NTR8-F1
#
_entry.id   AF-A0A8J4NTR8-F1
#
_cell.length_a   1.000
_cell.length_b   1.000
_cell.length_c   1.000
_cell.angle_alpha   90.00
_cell.angle_beta   90.00
_cell.angle_gamma   90.00
#
_symmetry.space_group_name_H-M   'P 1'
#
loop_
_entity.id
_entity.type
_entity.pdbx_description
1 polymer ?
#
loop_
_entity_poly.entity_id
_entity_poly.type
_entity_poly.pdbx_seq_one_letter_code
_entity_poly.pdbx_strand_id
1 'polypeptide(L)'
;YAWDANEEYLFKAMVAFALRRYSSKSTTQISNVLLCNVTDRVSFWFVVTDSSKNVTTVPGSEVEAAIRMNRNRINSAFLLSDKTLQFLKITSTLSPPVEPSTPVWLIVFGVVLCLIVAGIFFLVVAGIQQRKKKNKQSTERENLEEKGEVTVTVENGIPCETLDLKAGHINGVFATDDERFTSL
;
A
#
# COMPACT_ATOMS: atom_id res chain seq x y z
N TYR A 1 -13.02 -27.68 16.89
CA TYR A 1 -13.53 -27.46 18.26
C TYR A 1 -14.92 -28.07 18.31
N ALA A 2 -15.19 -28.90 19.32
CA ALA A 2 -16.46 -29.61 19.47
C ALA A 2 -17.26 -28.94 20.59
N TRP A 3 -18.54 -28.70 20.35
CA TRP A 3 -19.44 -28.15 21.36
C TRP A 3 -20.02 -29.29 22.19
N ASP A 4 -19.51 -29.47 23.41
CA ASP A 4 -19.91 -30.53 24.33
C ASP A 4 -20.55 -29.96 25.61
N ALA A 5 -20.91 -30.84 26.56
CA ALA A 5 -21.50 -30.43 27.83
C ALA A 5 -20.59 -29.52 28.68
N ASN A 6 -19.26 -29.63 28.51
CA ASN A 6 -18.30 -28.77 29.21
C ASN A 6 -18.32 -27.36 28.63
N GLU A 7 -18.42 -27.24 27.30
CA GLU A 7 -18.50 -25.96 26.61
C GLU A 7 -19.84 -25.26 26.87
N GLU A 8 -20.94 -26.03 26.94
CA GLU A 8 -22.22 -25.50 27.42
C GLU A 8 -22.14 -24.98 28.85
N TYR A 9 -21.47 -25.71 29.74
CA TYR A 9 -21.26 -25.27 31.12
C TYR A 9 -20.43 -24.00 31.18
N LEU A 10 -19.33 -23.94 30.41
CA LEU A 10 -18.48 -22.76 30.31
C LEU A 10 -19.28 -21.56 29.79
N PHE A 11 -20.14 -21.77 28.79
CA PHE A 11 -20.99 -20.71 28.24
C PHE A 11 -21.96 -20.17 29.28
N LYS A 12 -22.67 -21.06 29.99
CA LYS A 12 -23.57 -20.68 31.09
C LYS A 12 -22.80 -19.90 32.18
N ALA A 13 -21.59 -20.33 32.52
CA ALA A 13 -20.73 -19.64 33.47
C ALA A 13 -20.32 -18.24 33.00
N MET A 14 -19.97 -18.09 31.72
CA MET A 14 -19.60 -16.80 31.12
C MET A 14 -20.78 -15.83 31.06
N VAL A 15 -21.99 -16.31 30.73
CA VAL A 15 -23.22 -15.50 30.76
C VAL A 15 -23.55 -15.06 32.20
N ALA A 16 -23.50 -15.99 33.16
CA ALA A 16 -23.74 -15.67 34.57
C ALA A 16 -22.71 -14.65 35.10
N PHE A 17 -21.42 -14.82 34.73
CA PHE A 17 -20.36 -13.87 35.05
C PHE A 17 -20.65 -12.48 34.47
N ALA A 18 -21.03 -12.40 33.20
CA ALA A 18 -21.31 -11.13 32.52
C ALA A 18 -22.42 -10.34 33.23
N LEU A 19 -23.48 -11.04 33.65
CA LEU A 19 -24.59 -10.45 34.40
C LEU A 19 -24.19 -10.00 35.80
N ARG A 20 -23.40 -10.80 36.53
CA ARG A 20 -22.87 -10.38 37.86
C ARG A 20 -22.03 -9.12 37.74
N ARG A 21 -21.19 -9.05 36.71
CA ARG A 21 -20.32 -7.91 36.42
C ARG A 21 -21.14 -6.65 36.10
N TYR A 22 -22.20 -6.79 35.31
CA TYR A 22 -23.02 -5.68 34.83
C TYR A 22 -23.93 -5.11 35.91
N SER A 23 -24.74 -5.97 36.55
CA SER A 23 -25.77 -5.51 37.49
C SER A 23 -25.25 -5.36 38.93
N SER A 24 -23.98 -5.67 39.20
CA SER A 24 -23.41 -5.83 40.56
C SER A 24 -24.23 -6.76 41.47
N LYS A 25 -25.13 -7.56 40.90
CA LYS A 25 -25.96 -8.55 41.58
C LYS A 25 -25.09 -9.80 41.78
N SER A 26 -24.76 -10.12 43.02
CA SER A 26 -23.91 -11.27 43.38
C SER A 26 -24.61 -12.63 43.19
N THR A 27 -25.91 -12.63 42.91
CA THR A 27 -26.79 -13.80 43.06
C THR A 27 -27.05 -14.58 41.78
N THR A 28 -26.68 -14.10 40.58
CA THR A 28 -26.94 -14.84 39.33
C THR A 28 -26.12 -16.12 39.31
N GLN A 29 -26.75 -17.28 39.46
CA GLN A 29 -26.06 -18.57 39.41
C GLN A 29 -26.00 -19.12 37.98
N ILE A 30 -25.13 -20.11 37.75
CA ILE A 30 -25.01 -20.79 36.45
C ILE A 30 -26.32 -21.52 36.11
N SER A 31 -27.00 -22.08 37.11
CA SER A 31 -28.31 -22.72 37.00
C SER A 31 -29.42 -21.79 36.51
N ASN A 32 -29.24 -20.47 36.65
CA ASN A 32 -30.20 -19.49 36.18
C ASN A 32 -30.11 -19.27 34.66
N VAL A 33 -29.08 -19.79 34.00
CA VAL A 33 -28.89 -19.70 32.55
C VAL A 33 -29.40 -20.98 31.90
N LEU A 34 -30.55 -20.88 31.27
CA LEU A 34 -31.23 -21.97 30.59
C LEU A 34 -30.88 -21.90 29.11
N LEU A 35 -30.33 -22.98 28.56
CA LEU A 35 -30.12 -23.16 27.12
C LEU A 35 -31.27 -23.99 26.57
N CYS A 36 -31.76 -23.60 25.41
CA CYS A 36 -32.91 -24.24 24.78
C CYS A 36 -32.70 -24.36 23.27
N ASN A 37 -33.20 -25.45 22.70
CA ASN A 37 -33.13 -25.75 21.27
C ASN A 37 -31.69 -25.73 20.71
N VAL A 38 -30.79 -26.50 21.32
CA VAL A 38 -29.41 -26.68 20.84
C VAL A 38 -29.42 -27.55 19.58
N THR A 39 -28.81 -27.05 18.51
CA THR A 39 -28.69 -27.74 17.22
C THR A 39 -27.28 -28.26 16.97
N ASP A 40 -27.13 -29.20 16.03
CA ASP A 40 -25.83 -29.77 15.62
C ASP A 40 -24.87 -28.71 15.04
N ARG A 41 -25.41 -27.62 14.47
CA ARG A 41 -24.61 -26.48 13.98
C ARG A 41 -24.28 -25.47 15.08
N VAL A 42 -24.55 -25.81 16.34
CA VAL A 42 -24.31 -24.97 17.52
C VAL A 42 -25.08 -23.66 17.44
N SER A 43 -26.40 -23.76 17.28
CA SER A 43 -27.32 -22.64 17.48
C SER A 43 -28.26 -22.97 18.63
N PHE A 44 -28.46 -22.03 19.54
CA PHE A 44 -29.42 -22.16 20.64
C PHE A 44 -29.93 -20.79 21.05
N TRP A 45 -31.10 -20.77 21.69
CA TRP A 45 -31.54 -19.60 22.44
C TRP A 45 -31.29 -19.84 23.92
N PHE A 46 -31.04 -18.77 24.66
CA PHE A 46 -30.84 -18.85 26.10
C PHE A 46 -31.69 -17.82 26.81
N VAL A 47 -32.12 -18.18 28.02
CA VAL A 47 -32.90 -17.32 28.92
C VAL A 47 -32.21 -17.29 30.27
N VAL A 48 -32.27 -16.12 30.89
CA VAL A 48 -31.69 -15.88 32.21
C VAL A 48 -32.82 -15.59 33.19
N THR A 49 -32.88 -16.36 34.25
CA THR A 49 -33.85 -16.18 35.33
C THR A 49 -33.20 -15.56 36.57
N ASP A 50 -34.02 -14.95 37.43
CA ASP A 50 -33.57 -14.53 38.75
C ASP A 50 -34.13 -15.48 39.83
N SER A 51 -33.26 -16.31 40.39
CA SER A 51 -33.63 -17.24 41.47
C SER A 51 -33.92 -16.54 42.80
N SER A 52 -33.58 -15.25 42.95
CA SER A 52 -33.86 -14.50 44.18
C SER A 52 -35.30 -13.99 44.27
N LYS A 53 -36.01 -13.95 43.14
CA LYS A 53 -37.41 -13.50 43.03
C LYS A 53 -38.19 -14.50 42.17
N ASN A 54 -38.65 -15.59 42.77
CA ASN A 54 -39.60 -16.58 42.23
C ASN A 54 -39.89 -16.50 40.71
N VAL A 55 -38.86 -16.76 39.89
CA VAL A 55 -38.91 -16.88 38.42
C VAL A 55 -39.28 -15.59 37.67
N THR A 56 -38.81 -14.42 38.12
CA THR A 56 -38.79 -13.26 37.21
C THR A 56 -37.68 -13.45 36.18
N THR A 57 -38.05 -13.53 34.90
CA THR A 57 -37.10 -13.55 33.79
C THR A 57 -36.39 -12.19 33.73
N VAL A 58 -35.06 -12.21 33.60
CA VAL A 58 -34.28 -10.98 33.47
C VAL A 58 -34.62 -10.31 32.13
N PRO A 59 -34.90 -8.99 32.09
CA PRO A 59 -35.21 -8.30 30.85
C PRO A 59 -34.12 -8.50 29.80
N GLY A 60 -34.52 -8.76 28.55
CA GLY A 60 -33.58 -9.00 27.45
C GLY A 60 -32.60 -7.84 27.22
N SER A 61 -33.02 -6.59 27.51
CA SER A 61 -32.15 -5.41 27.42
C SER A 61 -31.03 -5.40 28.47
N GLU A 62 -31.28 -5.89 29.69
CA GLU A 62 -30.26 -6.03 30.74
C GLU A 62 -29.25 -7.12 30.35
N VAL A 63 -29.74 -8.25 29.82
CA VAL A 63 -28.90 -9.33 29.30
C VAL A 63 -28.05 -8.86 28.12
N GLU A 64 -28.65 -8.17 27.16
CA GLU A 64 -27.96 -7.61 26.01
C GLU A 64 -26.84 -6.65 26.43
N ALA A 65 -27.13 -5.72 27.34
CA ALA A 65 -26.14 -4.77 27.84
C ALA A 65 -24.99 -5.47 28.58
N ALA A 66 -25.30 -6.49 29.39
CA ALA A 66 -24.31 -7.27 30.12
C ALA A 66 -23.38 -8.06 29.19
N ILE A 67 -23.94 -8.71 28.17
CA ILE A 67 -23.18 -9.44 27.16
C ILE A 67 -22.34 -8.47 26.34
N ARG A 68 -22.91 -7.34 25.90
CA ARG A 68 -22.20 -6.30 25.14
C ARG A 68 -20.98 -5.78 25.90
N MET A 69 -21.11 -5.53 27.20
CA MET A 69 -20.01 -5.06 28.06
C MET A 69 -18.89 -6.09 28.21
N ASN A 70 -19.23 -7.38 28.24
CA ASN A 70 -18.28 -8.48 28.49
C ASN A 70 -17.90 -9.26 27.21
N ARG A 71 -18.31 -8.79 26.04
CA ARG A 71 -18.23 -9.53 24.77
C ARG A 71 -16.81 -9.96 24.42
N ASN A 72 -15.83 -9.07 24.59
CA ASN A 72 -14.41 -9.40 24.34
C ASN A 72 -13.93 -10.57 25.21
N ARG A 73 -14.35 -10.61 26.48
CA ARG A 73 -13.94 -11.66 27.43
C ARG A 73 -14.64 -12.99 27.15
N ILE A 74 -15.92 -12.95 26.76
CA ILE A 74 -16.67 -14.13 26.33
C ILE A 74 -16.00 -14.74 25.10
N ASN A 75 -15.79 -13.93 24.06
CA ASN A 75 -15.09 -14.32 22.84
C ASN A 75 -13.72 -14.94 23.12
N SER A 76 -12.92 -14.28 23.96
CA SER A 76 -11.58 -14.75 24.34
C SER A 76 -11.62 -16.11 25.05
N ALA A 77 -12.64 -16.36 25.89
CA ALA A 77 -12.79 -17.63 26.61
C ALA A 77 -13.03 -18.81 25.65
N PHE A 78 -13.69 -18.56 24.52
CA PHE A 78 -13.94 -19.58 23.49
C PHE A 78 -12.94 -19.55 22.33
N LEU A 79 -11.95 -18.65 22.37
CA LEU A 79 -11.06 -18.36 21.23
C LEU A 79 -11.84 -18.03 19.95
N LEU A 80 -13.02 -17.44 20.10
CA LEU A 80 -13.91 -17.04 19.02
C LEU A 80 -13.84 -15.53 18.82
N SER A 81 -14.11 -15.08 17.59
CA SER A 81 -14.26 -13.67 17.27
C SER A 81 -15.73 -13.25 17.23
N ASP A 82 -15.98 -11.94 17.19
CA ASP A 82 -17.31 -11.36 16.98
C ASP A 82 -18.05 -11.92 15.75
N LYS A 83 -17.30 -12.35 14.73
CA LYS A 83 -17.85 -12.89 13.49
C LYS A 83 -18.27 -14.35 13.63
N THR A 84 -17.62 -15.10 14.52
CA THR A 84 -17.86 -16.54 14.72
C THR A 84 -18.81 -16.81 15.87
N LEU A 85 -18.81 -15.97 16.91
CA LEU A 85 -19.78 -15.99 18.00
C LEU A 85 -20.72 -14.78 17.85
N GLN A 86 -21.85 -15.03 17.18
CA GLN A 86 -22.84 -14.00 16.89
C GLN A 86 -24.02 -14.08 17.87
N PHE A 87 -24.39 -12.93 18.41
CA PHE A 87 -25.64 -12.77 19.15
C PHE A 87 -26.63 -12.02 18.26
N LEU A 88 -27.66 -12.70 17.74
CA LEU A 88 -28.54 -12.17 16.69
C LEU A 88 -29.21 -10.82 17.01
N LYS A 89 -29.42 -10.50 18.28
CA LYS A 89 -30.02 -9.22 18.73
C LYS A 89 -29.01 -8.20 19.24
N ILE A 90 -27.73 -8.54 19.37
CA ILE A 90 -26.71 -7.66 19.96
C ILE A 90 -25.75 -7.24 18.86
N THR A 91 -25.83 -5.97 18.45
CA THR A 91 -24.97 -5.40 17.41
C THR A 91 -23.49 -5.53 17.80
N SER A 92 -22.63 -5.88 16.83
CA SER A 92 -21.23 -6.14 17.08
C SER A 92 -20.52 -4.91 17.68
N THR A 93 -19.73 -5.14 18.74
CA THR A 93 -18.99 -4.11 19.48
C THR A 93 -17.62 -3.78 18.90
N LEU A 94 -17.09 -4.60 17.98
CA LEU A 94 -15.85 -4.25 17.29
C LEU A 94 -16.10 -3.05 16.38
N SER A 95 -15.37 -1.97 16.65
CA SER A 95 -15.10 -0.95 15.65
C SER A 95 -14.62 -1.64 14.36
N PRO A 96 -15.04 -1.16 13.18
CA PRO A 96 -14.56 -1.72 11.92
C PRO A 96 -13.03 -1.81 11.95
N PRO A 97 -12.43 -2.86 11.36
CA PRO A 97 -10.98 -3.00 11.29
C PRO A 97 -10.36 -1.66 10.89
N VAL A 98 -9.40 -1.18 11.68
CA VAL A 98 -8.71 0.07 11.37
C VAL A 98 -8.05 -0.11 10.02
N GLU A 99 -8.67 0.46 8.99
CA GLU A 99 -8.07 0.48 7.67
C GLU A 99 -6.79 1.32 7.80
N PRO A 100 -5.65 0.84 7.29
CA PRO A 100 -4.42 1.61 7.33
C PRO A 100 -4.69 2.97 6.68
N SER A 101 -4.33 4.06 7.38
CA SER A 101 -4.61 5.43 6.95
C SER A 101 -3.99 5.79 5.59
N THR A 102 -3.09 4.95 5.07
CA THR A 102 -2.56 5.05 3.72
C THR A 102 -2.63 3.69 3.00
N PRO A 103 -3.11 3.65 1.75
CA PRO A 103 -3.06 2.45 0.94
C PRO A 103 -1.60 2.02 0.70
N VAL A 104 -1.27 0.75 0.93
CA VAL A 104 0.07 0.19 0.78
C VAL A 104 0.66 0.45 -0.61
N TRP A 105 -0.17 0.41 -1.66
CA TRP A 105 0.25 0.67 -3.03
C TRP A 105 0.82 2.09 -3.23
N LEU A 106 0.35 3.08 -2.45
CA LEU A 106 0.82 4.46 -2.54
C LEU A 106 2.26 4.61 -2.04
N ILE A 107 2.64 3.82 -1.01
CA ILE A 107 4.01 3.74 -0.51
C ILE A 107 4.92 3.11 -1.57
N VAL A 108 4.49 2.00 -2.18
CA VAL A 108 5.24 1.31 -3.25
C VAL A 108 5.44 2.24 -4.45
N PHE A 109 4.39 2.94 -4.88
CA PHE A 109 4.44 3.90 -5.97
C PHE A 109 5.46 5.03 -5.69
N GLY A 110 5.46 5.59 -4.48
CA GLY A 110 6.39 6.65 -4.10
C GLY A 110 7.86 6.22 -4.18
N VAL A 111 8.18 5.01 -3.70
CA VAL A 111 9.55 4.48 -3.76
C VAL A 111 9.99 4.26 -5.20
N VAL A 112 9.15 3.63 -6.03
CA VAL A 112 9.46 3.34 -7.43
C VAL A 112 9.67 4.64 -8.21
N LEU A 113 8.79 5.63 -8.02
CA LEU A 113 8.91 6.92 -8.70
C LEU A 113 10.20 7.65 -8.31
N CYS A 114 10.58 7.60 -7.03
CA CYS A 114 11.81 8.21 -6.55
C CYS A 114 13.06 7.56 -7.16
N LEU A 115 13.10 6.23 -7.28
CA LEU A 115 14.20 5.50 -7.93
C LEU A 115 14.31 5.83 -9.43
N ILE A 116 13.17 5.92 -10.13
CA ILE A 116 13.14 6.28 -11.55
C ILE A 116 13.68 7.70 -11.75
N VAL A 117 13.23 8.67 -10.96
CA VAL A 117 13.69 10.05 -11.04
C VAL A 117 15.19 10.15 -10.73
N ALA A 118 15.67 9.47 -9.69
CA ALA A 118 17.09 9.42 -9.36
C ALA A 118 17.92 8.80 -10.50
N GLY A 119 17.42 7.72 -11.11
CA GLY A 119 18.05 7.08 -12.27
C GLY A 119 18.15 8.01 -13.48
N ILE A 120 17.07 8.72 -13.81
CA ILE A 120 17.04 9.70 -14.91
C ILE A 120 18.03 10.84 -14.63
N PHE A 121 18.02 11.38 -13.41
CA PHE A 121 18.92 12.47 -13.03
C PHE A 121 20.39 12.05 -13.14
N PHE A 122 20.73 10.84 -12.67
CA PHE A 122 22.06 10.28 -12.78
C PHE A 122 22.49 10.11 -14.25
N LEU A 123 21.61 9.60 -15.12
CA LEU A 123 21.87 9.44 -16.54
C LEU A 123 22.12 10.79 -17.24
N VAL A 124 21.33 11.82 -16.93
CA VAL A 124 21.51 13.17 -17.49
C VAL A 124 22.85 13.76 -17.07
N VAL A 125 23.18 13.71 -15.77
CA VAL A 125 24.45 14.24 -15.26
C VAL A 125 25.64 13.48 -15.85
N ALA A 126 25.56 12.14 -15.91
CA ALA A 126 26.59 11.31 -16.51
C ALA A 126 26.77 11.64 -18.01
N GLY A 127 25.68 11.81 -18.76
CA GLY A 127 25.71 12.19 -20.17
C GLY A 127 26.38 13.55 -20.40
N ILE A 128 26.07 14.55 -19.58
CA ILE A 128 26.70 15.88 -19.65
C ILE A 128 28.19 15.79 -19.29
N GLN A 129 28.55 15.07 -18.23
CA GLN A 129 29.95 14.90 -17.84
C GLN A 129 30.76 14.16 -18.91
N GLN A 130 30.20 13.13 -19.53
CA GLN A 130 30.86 12.43 -20.63
C GLN A 130 31.08 13.33 -21.84
N ARG A 131 30.09 14.15 -22.22
CA ARG A 131 30.28 15.15 -23.30
C ARG A 131 31.36 16.17 -22.95
N LYS A 132 31.37 16.69 -21.71
CA LYS A 132 32.43 17.61 -21.24
C LYS A 132 33.82 16.97 -21.25
N LYS A 133 33.94 15.70 -20.84
CA LYS A 133 35.21 14.96 -20.88
C LYS A 133 35.69 14.71 -22.31
N LYS A 134 34.78 14.34 -23.23
CA LYS A 134 35.11 14.17 -24.66
C LYS A 134 35.55 15.48 -25.31
N ASN A 135 34.91 16.61 -24.98
CA ASN A 135 35.29 17.92 -25.51
C ASN A 135 36.65 18.40 -24.99
N LYS A 136 37.00 18.11 -23.73
CA LYS A 136 38.34 18.38 -23.19
C LYS A 136 39.43 17.54 -23.88
N GLN A 137 39.13 16.27 -24.16
CA GLN A 137 40.07 15.37 -24.82
C GLN A 137 40.29 15.71 -26.30
N SER A 138 39.30 16.25 -27.00
CA SER A 138 39.47 16.74 -28.38
C SER A 138 40.29 18.04 -28.43
N THR A 139 40.03 19.00 -27.52
CA THR A 139 40.83 20.24 -27.44
C THR A 139 42.28 19.97 -27.04
N GLU A 140 42.54 18.98 -26.18
CA GLU A 140 43.91 18.59 -25.80
C GLU A 140 44.66 17.89 -26.95
N ARG A 141 43.95 17.17 -27.83
CA ARG A 141 44.52 16.57 -29.05
C ARG A 141 44.83 17.61 -30.13
N GLU A 142 43.94 18.58 -30.37
CA GLU A 142 44.21 19.71 -31.28
C GLU A 142 45.41 20.53 -30.81
N ASN A 143 45.55 20.77 -29.50
CA ASN A 143 46.69 21.53 -28.96
C ASN A 143 48.03 20.78 -29.04
N LEU A 144 48.01 19.44 -29.11
CA LEU A 144 49.21 18.63 -29.36
C LEU A 144 49.60 18.62 -30.85
N GLU A 145 48.63 18.63 -31.76
CA GLU A 145 48.86 18.65 -33.21
C GLU A 145 49.39 20.02 -33.69
N GLU A 146 48.88 21.13 -33.14
CA GLU A 146 49.37 22.49 -33.44
C GLU A 146 50.85 22.71 -33.06
N LYS A 147 51.36 21.94 -32.10
CA LYS A 147 52.77 22.02 -31.66
C LYS A 147 53.72 21.15 -32.48
N GLY A 148 53.20 20.28 -33.34
CA GLY A 148 53.98 19.34 -34.17
C GLY A 148 54.38 19.88 -35.55
N GLU A 149 53.77 20.98 -36.02
CA GLU A 149 53.93 21.49 -37.38
C GLU A 149 54.84 22.74 -37.45
N VAL A 150 55.96 22.73 -36.72
CA VAL A 150 57.03 23.73 -36.89
C VAL A 150 58.33 23.01 -37.26
N THR A 151 58.36 22.39 -38.43
CA THR A 151 59.61 21.96 -39.08
C THR A 151 59.59 22.29 -40.58
N VAL A 152 60.09 23.49 -40.88
CA VAL A 152 60.91 23.86 -42.05
C VAL A 152 60.71 23.07 -43.35
N THR A 153 60.05 23.68 -44.33
CA THR A 153 60.44 23.58 -45.75
C THR A 153 60.29 24.93 -46.45
N VAL A 154 61.43 25.47 -46.84
CA VAL A 154 61.66 26.62 -47.73
C VAL A 154 61.24 26.26 -49.16
N GLU A 155 60.53 27.14 -49.87
CA GLU A 155 60.89 27.65 -51.22
C GLU A 155 59.71 28.33 -52.01
N ASN A 156 59.98 29.58 -52.45
CA ASN A 156 59.51 30.38 -53.61
C ASN A 156 58.04 30.43 -54.11
N GLY A 157 57.49 31.66 -54.17
CA GLY A 157 56.58 32.09 -55.25
C GLY A 157 55.46 33.10 -54.92
N ILE A 158 55.74 34.40 -55.07
CA ILE A 158 54.89 35.61 -55.34
C ILE A 158 53.53 35.80 -54.60
N PRO A 159 53.31 36.96 -53.94
CA PRO A 159 52.07 37.28 -53.22
C PRO A 159 51.05 37.97 -54.14
N CYS A 160 49.76 37.65 -53.99
CA CYS A 160 48.70 38.56 -54.43
C CYS A 160 47.90 39.00 -53.21
N GLU A 161 48.12 40.25 -52.85
CA GLU A 161 47.36 41.02 -51.89
C GLU A 161 45.87 41.12 -52.26
N THR A 162 45.07 41.36 -51.23
CA THR A 162 43.82 42.13 -51.26
C THR A 162 42.70 41.61 -52.16
N LEU A 163 41.81 40.79 -51.59
CA LEU A 163 40.39 41.11 -51.69
C LEU A 163 39.73 40.91 -50.32
N ASP A 164 39.39 42.05 -49.75
CA ASP A 164 38.54 42.21 -48.59
C ASP A 164 37.21 41.47 -48.78
N LEU A 165 36.74 40.96 -47.65
CA LEU A 165 35.56 40.15 -47.44
C LEU A 165 34.28 40.87 -47.92
N LYS A 166 33.17 40.10 -47.98
CA LYS A 166 31.77 40.59 -47.89
C LYS A 166 30.95 40.75 -49.19
N ALA A 167 31.31 40.10 -50.29
CA ALA A 167 30.53 40.18 -51.54
C ALA A 167 30.28 38.84 -52.25
N GLY A 168 29.61 37.89 -51.59
CA GLY A 168 29.06 36.73 -52.29
C GLY A 168 28.03 35.97 -51.46
N HIS A 169 26.76 36.02 -51.85
CA HIS A 169 25.71 35.20 -51.26
C HIS A 169 25.02 34.35 -52.34
N ILE A 170 25.13 33.03 -52.12
CA ILE A 170 24.32 31.85 -52.48
C ILE A 170 23.79 31.65 -53.93
N ASN A 171 23.76 30.38 -54.35
CA ASN A 171 22.51 29.75 -54.78
C ASN A 171 22.48 28.24 -54.50
N GLY A 172 21.28 27.77 -54.17
CA GLY A 172 21.02 26.47 -53.56
C GLY A 172 20.82 25.30 -54.52
N VAL A 173 20.65 24.15 -53.87
CA VAL A 173 19.94 22.92 -54.30
C VAL A 173 20.32 22.41 -55.69
N PHE A 174 21.21 21.42 -55.71
CA PHE A 174 21.25 20.47 -56.82
C PHE A 174 20.18 19.40 -56.61
N ALA A 175 19.15 19.48 -57.45
CA ALA A 175 18.29 18.36 -57.80
C ALA A 175 19.11 17.27 -58.49
N THR A 176 18.79 16.01 -58.20
CA THR A 176 19.10 14.89 -59.09
C THR A 176 17.77 14.26 -59.45
N ASP A 177 17.31 14.58 -60.66
CA ASP A 177 16.30 13.82 -61.39
C ASP A 177 16.91 12.46 -61.71
N ASP A 178 16.16 11.38 -61.44
CA ASP A 178 16.26 10.18 -62.24
C ASP A 178 14.85 9.61 -62.44
N GLU A 179 14.47 9.60 -63.70
CA GLU A 179 13.17 9.28 -64.24
C GLU A 179 12.85 7.78 -64.11
N ARG A 180 11.60 7.44 -63.75
CA ARG A 180 10.99 6.21 -64.26
C ARG A 180 9.47 6.32 -64.38
N PHE A 181 9.06 6.59 -65.61
CA PHE A 181 7.72 6.46 -66.13
C PHE A 181 7.19 5.02 -65.99
N THR A 182 5.99 4.85 -65.41
CA THR A 182 4.74 4.35 -66.04
C THR A 182 3.79 3.78 -64.98
N SER A 183 2.54 4.25 -65.03
CA SER A 183 1.39 3.66 -64.34
C SER A 183 0.49 2.93 -65.34
N LEU A 184 -0.05 1.79 -64.94
CA LEU A 184 -1.45 1.40 -65.14
C LEU A 184 -1.94 0.69 -63.88
#